data_AF-A0A7S1SRR4-F1
#
_entry.id   AF-A0A7S1SRR4-F1
#
_cell.length_a   1.000
_cell.length_b   1.000
_cell.length_c   1.000
_cell.angle_alpha   90.00
_cell.angle_beta   90.00
_cell.angle_gamma   90.00
#
_symmetry.space_group_name_H-M   'P 1'
#
loop_
_entity.id
_entity.type
_entity.pdbx_description
1 polymer ?
#
loop_
_entity_poly.entity_id
_entity_poly.type
_entity_poly.pdbx_seq_one_letter_code
_entity_poly.pdbx_strand_id
1 'polypeptide(L)'
;MLGSAMRSFGGRFGRALSACRSEPTCDHRRTIWNEFNASHTKGSNNSNSAGGEHDSFYDSTVQEYAMKPIQVLTLRQMLEFGYKAQTDKAKQLKSARYVQTELPRRLARRLMDLQLLPYIVVTNPHIRRVYDAYYHAFQTLRVQPP
;
A
#
# COMPACT_ATOMS: atom_id res chain seq x y z
N MET A 1 -7.20 29.75 -69.54
CA MET A 1 -6.20 29.16 -68.64
C MET A 1 -6.76 29.14 -67.22
N LEU A 2 -7.51 28.09 -66.87
CA LEU A 2 -7.99 27.86 -65.50
C LEU A 2 -7.04 26.86 -64.83
N GLY A 3 -6.39 27.29 -63.75
CA GLY A 3 -5.48 26.46 -62.96
C GLY A 3 -6.23 25.70 -61.88
N SER A 4 -6.34 24.38 -62.05
CA SER A 4 -6.76 23.42 -61.03
C SER A 4 -5.68 23.25 -59.97
N ALA A 5 -6.03 23.39 -58.69
CA ALA A 5 -5.20 22.98 -57.56
C ALA A 5 -5.77 21.72 -56.93
N MET A 6 -5.22 20.55 -57.30
CA MET A 6 -5.40 19.30 -56.58
C MET A 6 -4.52 19.33 -55.33
N ARG A 7 -5.11 19.28 -54.14
CA ARG A 7 -4.37 19.00 -52.90
C ARG A 7 -4.61 17.55 -52.52
N SER A 8 -3.65 16.71 -52.89
CA SER A 8 -3.40 15.40 -52.31
C SER A 8 -2.48 15.58 -51.12
N PHE A 9 -2.91 15.15 -49.93
CA PHE A 9 -2.00 14.80 -48.84
C PHE A 9 -2.61 13.61 -48.09
N GLY A 10 -2.11 12.42 -48.44
CA GLY A 10 -2.20 11.26 -47.59
C GLY A 10 -1.31 11.40 -46.36
N GLY A 11 -1.62 10.57 -45.35
CA GLY A 11 -0.68 10.23 -44.29
C GLY A 11 -0.86 11.03 -42.99
N ARG A 12 -1.70 10.51 -42.09
CA ARG A 12 -1.43 10.54 -40.66
C ARG A 12 -2.06 9.32 -39.99
N PHE A 13 -1.27 8.25 -39.93
CA PHE A 13 -1.36 7.25 -38.87
C PHE A 13 -1.08 7.96 -37.54
N GLY A 14 -2.12 8.53 -36.96
CA GLY A 14 -2.08 9.11 -35.62
C GLY A 14 -2.69 8.12 -34.65
N ARG A 15 -1.91 7.10 -34.23
CA ARG A 15 -2.20 6.38 -32.99
C ARG A 15 -1.99 7.35 -31.83
N ALA A 16 -3.00 8.13 -31.49
CA ALA A 16 -3.08 8.81 -30.20
C ALA A 16 -3.54 7.79 -29.15
N LEU A 17 -2.66 6.85 -28.81
CA LEU A 17 -2.73 6.04 -27.58
C LEU A 17 -1.68 6.60 -26.63
N SER A 18 -1.91 7.81 -26.14
CA SER A 18 -1.17 8.38 -25.01
C SER A 18 -2.02 9.43 -24.32
N ALA A 19 -3.20 9.01 -23.85
CA ALA A 19 -3.95 9.74 -22.87
C ALA A 19 -4.00 8.89 -21.60
N CYS A 20 -3.19 9.31 -20.63
CA CYS A 20 -3.40 9.14 -19.19
C CYS A 20 -3.88 7.76 -18.73
N ARG A 21 -2.92 6.88 -18.42
CA ARG A 21 -3.14 5.87 -17.40
C ARG A 21 -3.20 6.53 -16.01
N SER A 22 -4.23 7.35 -15.80
CA SER A 22 -4.68 7.79 -14.48
C SER A 22 -5.93 6.99 -14.15
N GLU A 23 -5.74 5.70 -13.85
CA GLU A 23 -6.78 4.90 -13.22
C GLU A 23 -6.85 5.30 -11.73
N PRO A 24 -8.01 5.70 -11.18
CA PRO A 24 -8.16 6.07 -9.77
C PRO A 24 -8.17 4.86 -8.82
N THR A 25 -7.68 3.70 -9.25
CA THR A 25 -7.83 2.43 -8.50
C THR A 25 -6.84 2.27 -7.34
N CYS A 26 -5.90 3.21 -7.17
CA CYS A 26 -4.80 3.04 -6.20
C CYS A 26 -5.12 3.47 -4.76
N ASP A 27 -6.22 4.17 -4.50
CA ASP A 27 -6.43 4.82 -3.19
C ASP A 27 -7.87 4.75 -2.64
N HIS A 28 -8.72 3.85 -3.16
CA HIS A 28 -10.07 3.66 -2.62
C HIS A 28 -10.04 3.38 -1.10
N ARG A 29 -8.98 2.71 -0.65
CA ARG A 29 -8.76 2.35 0.74
C ARG A 29 -8.45 3.54 1.66
N ARG A 30 -7.80 4.59 1.14
CA ARG A 30 -7.60 5.85 1.89
C ARG A 30 -8.93 6.58 2.09
N THR A 31 -9.81 6.52 1.08
CA THR A 31 -11.17 7.08 1.17
C THR A 31 -12.00 6.36 2.23
N ILE A 32 -12.05 5.02 2.19
CA ILE A 32 -12.77 4.21 3.19
C ILE A 32 -12.28 4.48 4.61
N TRP A 33 -10.96 4.64 4.78
CA TRP A 33 -10.40 4.94 6.10
C TRP A 33 -10.75 6.36 6.59
N ASN A 34 -10.69 7.36 5.71
CA ASN A 34 -11.10 8.72 6.04
C ASN A 34 -12.59 8.77 6.41
N GLU A 35 -13.44 8.05 5.69
CA GLU A 35 -14.88 7.93 5.96
C GLU A 35 -15.16 7.27 7.32
N PHE A 36 -14.48 6.16 7.62
CA PHE A 36 -14.59 5.47 8.90
C PHE A 36 -14.20 6.40 10.07
N ASN A 37 -13.08 7.10 9.96
CA ASN A 37 -12.64 8.00 11.03
C ASN A 37 -13.52 9.24 11.17
N ALA A 38 -14.01 9.80 10.07
CA ALA A 38 -14.94 10.93 10.10
C ALA A 38 -16.25 10.59 10.84
N SER A 39 -16.65 9.31 10.86
CA SER A 39 -17.81 8.85 11.63
C SER A 39 -17.57 8.79 13.14
N HIS A 40 -16.31 8.66 13.59
CA HIS A 40 -15.94 8.50 15.00
C HIS A 40 -15.55 9.82 15.71
N THR A 41 -15.40 10.96 15.02
CA THR A 41 -14.97 12.24 15.63
C THR A 41 -16.06 13.02 16.37
N LYS A 42 -17.29 12.47 16.52
CA LYS A 42 -18.30 13.06 17.42
C LYS A 42 -18.20 12.44 18.81
N GLY A 43 -17.26 12.93 19.63
CA GLY A 43 -17.20 12.50 21.03
C GLY A 43 -16.06 13.10 21.87
N SER A 44 -16.38 14.19 22.55
CA SER A 44 -15.89 14.58 23.89
C SER A 44 -14.44 15.07 24.07
N ASN A 45 -14.31 16.37 24.35
CA ASN A 45 -13.19 16.96 25.08
C ASN A 45 -13.39 16.69 26.58
N ASN A 46 -12.48 15.95 27.23
CA ASN A 46 -12.19 16.18 28.64
C ASN A 46 -10.75 15.78 28.98
N SER A 47 -10.02 16.73 29.55
CA SER A 47 -8.69 16.53 30.15
C SER A 47 -8.82 15.80 31.48
N ASN A 48 -7.95 14.81 31.74
CA ASN A 48 -7.13 14.67 32.96
C ASN A 48 -6.55 13.25 33.13
N SER A 49 -5.31 13.23 33.63
CA SER A 49 -4.70 12.19 34.48
C SER A 49 -4.00 10.96 33.84
N ALA A 50 -2.68 10.98 34.03
CA ALA A 50 -1.90 9.94 34.71
C ALA A 50 -1.78 8.54 34.04
N GLY A 51 -0.61 8.33 33.43
CA GLY A 51 0.21 7.12 33.58
C GLY A 51 -0.52 5.78 33.64
N GLY A 52 -0.97 5.30 32.50
CA GLY A 52 -1.30 3.90 32.26
C GLY A 52 -1.01 3.59 30.79
N GLU A 53 -0.33 2.48 30.50
CA GLU A 53 -0.19 1.95 29.15
C GLU A 53 -1.59 1.81 28.54
N HIS A 54 -1.98 2.79 27.73
CA HIS A 54 -3.18 2.72 26.94
C HIS A 54 -2.91 1.70 25.85
N ASP A 55 -3.46 0.50 26.03
CA ASP A 55 -3.55 -0.55 25.03
C ASP A 55 -4.53 -0.07 23.93
N SER A 56 -4.16 1.02 23.25
CA SER A 56 -4.93 1.58 22.15
C SER A 56 -4.94 0.51 21.08
N PHE A 57 -6.10 -0.10 20.87
CA PHE A 57 -6.30 -1.13 19.84
C PHE A 57 -5.83 -0.66 18.44
N TYR A 58 -5.77 0.66 18.23
CA TYR A 58 -5.23 1.31 17.04
C TYR A 58 -3.82 1.89 17.30
N ASP A 59 -2.82 1.35 16.62
CA ASP A 59 -1.44 1.85 16.61
C ASP A 59 -1.24 2.87 15.46
N SER A 60 -0.83 4.10 15.81
CA SER A 60 -0.57 5.18 14.85
C SER A 60 0.59 4.86 13.89
N THR A 61 1.54 4.03 14.30
CA THR A 61 2.68 3.62 13.46
C THR A 61 2.23 2.68 12.35
N VAL A 62 1.30 1.76 12.64
CA VAL A 62 0.73 0.85 11.63
C VAL A 62 0.03 1.66 10.55
N GLN A 63 -0.72 2.69 10.95
CA GLN A 63 -1.41 3.59 10.04
C GLN A 63 -0.42 4.33 9.11
N GLU A 64 0.67 4.87 9.63
CA GLU A 64 1.69 5.57 8.83
C GLU A 64 2.28 4.65 7.73
N TYR A 65 2.60 3.41 8.08
CA TYR A 65 3.13 2.43 7.11
C TYR A 65 2.07 1.95 6.11
N ALA A 66 0.80 1.88 6.52
CA ALA A 66 -0.30 1.51 5.65
C ALA A 66 -0.58 2.58 4.57
N MET A 67 -0.38 3.85 4.89
CA MET A 67 -0.56 4.98 3.96
C MET A 67 0.51 5.06 2.86
N LYS A 68 1.69 4.46 3.07
CA LYS A 68 2.77 4.43 2.07
C LYS A 68 2.33 3.61 0.85
N PRO A 69 2.70 3.96 -0.38
CA PRO A 69 2.31 3.17 -1.57
C PRO A 69 2.96 1.78 -1.58
N ILE A 70 2.28 0.76 -2.14
CA ILE A 70 2.87 -0.57 -2.44
C ILE A 70 3.48 -0.51 -3.83
N GLN A 71 4.69 -1.04 -3.97
CA GLN A 71 5.22 -1.33 -5.31
C GLN A 71 4.73 -2.69 -5.78
N VAL A 72 4.06 -2.73 -6.93
CA VAL A 72 3.65 -3.98 -7.58
C VAL A 72 4.85 -4.63 -8.28
N LEU A 73 5.01 -5.94 -8.10
CA LEU A 73 6.00 -6.71 -8.85
C LEU A 73 5.34 -7.37 -10.06
N THR A 74 5.98 -7.21 -11.21
CA THR A 74 5.62 -7.99 -12.40
C THR A 74 6.22 -9.40 -12.31
N LEU A 75 5.56 -10.37 -12.95
CA LEU A 75 6.05 -11.75 -13.00
C LEU A 75 7.47 -11.84 -13.56
N ARG A 76 7.75 -11.06 -14.61
CA ARG A 76 9.10 -10.96 -15.21
C ARG A 76 10.15 -10.50 -14.21
N GLN A 77 9.85 -9.47 -13.41
CA GLN A 77 10.78 -8.97 -12.38
C GLN A 77 11.01 -10.01 -11.28
N MET A 78 9.98 -10.76 -10.88
CA MET A 78 10.10 -11.80 -9.88
C MET A 78 11.02 -12.95 -10.36
N LEU A 79 10.85 -13.39 -11.60
CA LEU A 79 11.74 -14.39 -12.21
C LEU A 79 13.17 -13.87 -12.33
N GLU A 80 13.34 -12.59 -12.67
CA GLU A 80 14.65 -11.94 -12.72
C GLU A 80 15.33 -11.91 -11.35
N PHE A 81 14.59 -11.65 -10.27
CA PHE A 81 15.14 -11.73 -8.91
C PHE A 81 15.60 -13.14 -8.57
N GLY A 82 14.82 -14.18 -8.91
CA GLY A 82 15.20 -15.56 -8.65
C GLY A 82 16.46 -15.99 -9.39
N TYR A 83 16.51 -15.74 -10.71
CA TYR A 83 17.65 -16.13 -11.55
C TYR A 83 18.91 -15.31 -11.22
N LYS A 84 18.80 -13.98 -11.12
CA LYS A 84 19.98 -13.11 -10.93
C LYS A 84 20.49 -13.06 -9.50
N ALA A 85 19.69 -13.41 -8.50
CA ALA A 85 20.17 -13.46 -7.11
C ALA A 85 21.19 -14.57 -6.86
N GLN A 86 21.23 -15.62 -7.69
CA GLN A 86 22.20 -16.71 -7.56
C GLN A 86 23.58 -16.32 -8.10
N THR A 87 23.63 -15.53 -9.18
CA THR A 87 24.88 -15.18 -9.87
C THR A 87 25.48 -13.87 -9.37
N ASP A 88 24.65 -12.86 -9.12
CA ASP A 88 25.10 -11.49 -8.86
C ASP A 88 24.78 -11.03 -7.43
N LYS A 89 25.80 -10.87 -6.58
CA LYS A 89 25.64 -10.36 -5.20
C LYS A 89 24.94 -8.99 -5.13
N ALA A 90 25.21 -8.11 -6.10
CA ALA A 90 24.58 -6.80 -6.17
C ALA A 90 23.07 -6.88 -6.44
N LYS A 91 22.62 -7.86 -7.24
CA LYS A 91 21.19 -8.08 -7.53
C LYS A 91 20.49 -8.77 -6.36
N GLN A 92 21.18 -9.68 -5.68
CA GLN A 92 20.71 -10.29 -4.44
C GLN A 92 20.47 -9.25 -3.33
N LEU A 93 21.42 -8.31 -3.13
CA LEU A 93 21.24 -7.22 -2.17
C LEU A 93 20.07 -6.31 -2.55
N LYS A 94 19.88 -6.05 -3.86
CA LYS A 94 18.77 -5.24 -4.36
C LYS A 94 17.41 -5.90 -4.08
N SER A 95 17.28 -7.22 -4.28
CA SER A 95 16.03 -7.93 -3.97
C SER A 95 15.77 -8.02 -2.47
N ALA A 96 16.82 -8.20 -1.65
CA ALA A 96 16.70 -8.19 -0.20
C ALA A 96 16.17 -6.84 0.33
N ARG A 97 16.78 -5.72 -0.11
CA ARG A 97 16.31 -4.37 0.24
C ARG A 97 14.87 -4.11 -0.24
N TYR A 98 14.52 -4.59 -1.43
CA TYR A 98 13.16 -4.48 -1.94
C TYR A 98 12.17 -5.14 -0.97
N VAL A 99 12.41 -6.39 -0.57
CA VAL A 99 11.56 -7.14 0.37
C VAL A 99 11.50 -6.46 1.73
N GLN A 100 12.63 -5.97 2.26
CA GLN A 100 12.71 -5.30 3.55
C GLN A 100 11.81 -4.06 3.62
N THR A 101 11.74 -3.27 2.55
CA THR A 101 10.88 -2.07 2.53
C THR A 101 9.42 -2.38 2.26
N GLU A 102 9.12 -3.42 1.47
CA GLU A 102 7.75 -3.76 1.07
C GLU A 102 6.99 -4.61 2.09
N LEU A 103 7.65 -5.52 2.80
CA LEU A 103 6.98 -6.41 3.76
C LEU A 103 6.27 -5.63 4.89
N PRO A 104 6.93 -4.69 5.61
CA PRO A 104 6.26 -3.91 6.66
C PRO A 104 5.07 -3.12 6.11
N ARG A 105 5.19 -2.57 4.89
CA ARG A 105 4.12 -1.84 4.19
C ARG A 105 2.90 -2.70 3.86
N ARG A 106 3.09 -4.00 3.57
CA ARG A 106 2.00 -4.95 3.27
C ARG A 106 1.35 -5.48 4.55
N LEU A 107 2.16 -5.76 5.57
CA LEU A 107 1.66 -6.17 6.89
C LEU A 107 0.84 -5.06 7.56
N ALA A 108 1.31 -3.83 7.51
CA ALA A 108 0.60 -2.68 8.07
C ALA A 108 -0.79 -2.50 7.44
N ARG A 109 -0.88 -2.66 6.12
CA ARG A 109 -2.17 -2.75 5.43
C ARG A 109 -3.00 -3.91 5.94
N ARG A 110 -2.44 -5.12 6.02
CA ARG A 110 -3.25 -6.24 6.50
C ARG A 110 -3.80 -6.02 7.91
N LEU A 111 -2.99 -5.46 8.82
CA LEU A 111 -3.41 -5.08 10.18
C LEU A 111 -4.55 -4.05 10.16
N MET A 112 -4.44 -3.04 9.32
CA MET A 112 -5.49 -2.04 9.14
C MET A 112 -6.80 -2.65 8.61
N ASP A 113 -6.76 -3.66 7.73
CA ASP A 113 -7.98 -4.36 7.30
C ASP A 113 -8.63 -5.12 8.45
N LEU A 114 -7.82 -5.74 9.32
CA LEU A 114 -8.31 -6.46 10.50
C LEU A 114 -8.95 -5.50 11.53
N GLN A 115 -8.39 -4.29 11.66
CA GLN A 115 -8.91 -3.23 12.53
C GLN A 115 -10.23 -2.61 12.04
N LEU A 116 -10.47 -2.62 10.72
CA LEU A 116 -11.70 -2.11 10.10
C LEU A 116 -12.86 -3.12 10.10
N LEU A 117 -12.61 -4.37 10.52
CA LEU A 117 -13.67 -5.37 10.60
C LEU A 117 -14.74 -4.98 11.64
N PRO A 118 -16.01 -5.37 11.43
CA PRO A 118 -17.05 -5.13 12.41
C PRO A 118 -16.70 -5.81 13.75
N TYR A 119 -17.08 -5.15 14.84
CA TYR A 119 -16.69 -5.51 16.22
C TYR A 119 -16.88 -7.01 16.55
N ILE A 120 -18.00 -7.61 16.12
CA ILE A 120 -18.36 -9.02 16.35
C ILE A 120 -17.26 -9.99 15.87
N VAL A 121 -16.58 -9.63 14.77
CA VAL A 121 -15.51 -10.45 14.19
C VAL A 121 -14.18 -10.23 14.90
N VAL A 122 -13.92 -8.99 15.32
CA VAL A 122 -12.70 -8.59 16.03
C VAL A 122 -12.63 -9.22 17.43
N THR A 123 -13.77 -9.38 18.10
CA THR A 123 -13.86 -10.03 19.43
C THR A 123 -13.61 -11.54 19.41
N ASN A 124 -13.49 -12.16 18.24
CA ASN A 124 -13.24 -13.60 18.15
C ASN A 124 -11.78 -13.94 18.56
N PRO A 125 -11.56 -14.90 19.49
CA PRO A 125 -10.22 -15.24 19.97
C PRO A 125 -9.29 -15.79 18.88
N HIS A 126 -9.83 -16.41 17.83
CA HIS A 126 -9.01 -16.88 16.70
C HIS A 126 -8.48 -15.71 15.86
N ILE A 127 -9.31 -14.69 15.64
CA ILE A 127 -8.90 -13.49 14.90
C ILE A 127 -7.92 -12.66 15.73
N ARG A 128 -8.11 -12.59 17.05
CA ARG A 128 -7.16 -11.92 17.94
C ARG A 128 -5.77 -12.54 17.87
N ARG A 129 -5.65 -13.87 17.92
CA ARG A 129 -4.36 -14.58 17.76
C ARG A 129 -3.67 -14.24 16.44
N VAL A 130 -4.45 -14.15 15.37
CA VAL A 130 -3.93 -13.78 14.04
C VAL A 130 -3.46 -12.33 14.03
N TYR A 131 -4.22 -11.41 14.62
CA TYR A 131 -3.83 -10.01 14.79
C TYR A 131 -2.51 -9.88 15.56
N ASP A 132 -2.39 -10.54 16.71
CA ASP A 132 -1.19 -10.49 17.55
C ASP A 132 0.04 -11.02 16.80
N ALA A 133 -0.11 -12.13 16.05
CA ALA A 133 0.95 -12.69 15.21
C ALA A 133 1.40 -11.73 14.10
N TYR A 134 0.46 -11.08 13.40
CA TYR A 134 0.78 -10.06 12.39
C TYR A 134 1.43 -8.82 13.00
N TYR A 135 0.98 -8.41 14.19
CA TYR A 135 1.51 -7.25 14.89
C TYR A 135 2.96 -7.51 15.34
N HIS A 136 3.23 -8.68 15.91
CA HIS A 136 4.58 -9.13 16.24
C HIS A 136 5.50 -9.19 15.00
N ALA A 137 5.03 -9.74 13.88
CA ALA A 137 5.78 -9.76 12.63
C ALA A 137 6.09 -8.34 12.10
N PHE A 138 5.14 -7.40 12.24
CA PHE A 138 5.37 -6.00 11.86
C PHE A 138 6.41 -5.33 12.76
N GLN A 139 6.32 -5.53 14.07
CA GLN A 139 7.27 -4.97 15.03
C GLN A 139 8.69 -5.50 14.83
N THR A 140 8.85 -6.78 14.55
CA THR A 140 10.17 -7.38 14.29
C THR A 140 10.81 -6.83 13.02
N LEU A 141 10.04 -6.64 11.95
CA LEU A 141 10.56 -6.15 10.68
C LEU A 141 10.87 -4.66 10.66
N ARG A 142 10.13 -3.83 11.42
CA ARG A 142 10.37 -2.37 11.46
C ARG A 142 11.64 -1.97 12.22
N VAL A 143 12.16 -2.84 13.08
CA VAL A 143 13.37 -2.58 13.90
C VAL A 143 14.64 -2.56 13.05
N GLN A 144 14.65 -3.25 11.91
CA GLN A 144 15.84 -3.36 11.07
C GLN A 144 15.94 -2.17 10.10
N PRO A 145 16.98 -1.31 10.21
CA PRO A 145 17.18 -0.22 9.26
C PRO A 145 17.56 -0.73 7.85
N PRO A 146 17.17 -0.02 6.79
CA PRO A 146 17.46 -0.39 5.40
C PRO A 146 18.92 -0.14 4.95
#